data_AF-A0A257J0P7-F1
#
_entry.id   AF-A0A257J0P7-F1
#
_cell.length_a   1.000
_cell.length_b   1.000
_cell.length_c   1.000
_cell.angle_alpha   90.00
_cell.angle_beta   90.00
_cell.angle_gamma   90.00
#
_symmetry.space_group_name_H-M   'P 1'
#
loop_
_entity.id
_entity.type
_entity.pdbx_description
1 polymer ?
#
loop_
_entity_poly.entity_id
_entity_poly.type
_entity_poly.pdbx_seq_one_letter_code
_entity_poly.pdbx_strand_id
1 'polypeptide(L)'
;DDLNTENPVVRRALRDSFGYWIREVGVDAFRIDTAYHVPPAYFEDFLYATDPQAPGIAHVAGRTGRRDFLAFGEGFGIDPPGQTRYTRKLESYVRGEDGRQRLSGMLNFPLYAGLVDVFARGRAPAELQRRVQDMVAADARGIDPRRLPSFIDNHDVDRWLAVSGEPAMKQALLALMTLPGIPVLYYGTEQGLVEQRASMFARHHFFVTRRRR
;
A
#
# COMPACT_ATOMS: atom_id res chain seq x y z
N ASP A 1 -11.63 17.01 10.85
CA ASP A 1 -10.88 16.89 12.11
C ASP A 1 -9.84 15.80 11.97
N ASP A 2 -8.59 16.09 12.35
CA ASP A 2 -7.47 15.15 12.33
C ASP A 2 -7.05 14.83 13.77
N LEU A 3 -6.63 13.59 14.03
CA LEU A 3 -6.11 13.22 15.34
C LEU A 3 -4.74 13.85 15.52
N ASN A 4 -4.54 14.57 16.62
CA ASN A 4 -3.24 15.16 16.91
C ASN A 4 -2.21 14.08 17.26
N THR A 5 -1.51 13.56 16.26
CA THR A 5 -0.46 12.54 16.39
C THR A 5 0.83 13.07 17.02
N GLU A 6 0.91 14.33 17.45
CA GLU A 6 1.99 14.85 18.28
C GLU A 6 1.67 14.75 19.78
N ASN A 7 0.39 14.61 20.14
CA ASN A 7 -0.01 14.46 21.53
C ASN A 7 0.34 13.05 22.05
N PRO A 8 1.15 12.92 23.12
CA PRO A 8 1.59 11.62 23.64
C PRO A 8 0.43 10.76 24.16
N VAL A 9 -0.69 11.36 24.60
CA VAL A 9 -1.89 10.61 24.99
C VAL A 9 -2.52 9.94 23.76
N VAL A 10 -2.62 10.66 22.64
CA VAL A 10 -3.14 10.14 21.37
C VAL A 10 -2.23 9.02 20.85
N ARG A 11 -0.91 9.22 20.86
CA ARG A 11 0.06 8.19 20.43
C ARG A 11 -0.09 6.89 21.22
N ARG A 12 -0.15 6.98 22.55
CA ARG A 12 -0.36 5.81 23.42
C ARG A 12 -1.69 5.10 23.11
N ALA A 13 -2.78 5.87 22.99
CA ALA A 13 -4.09 5.32 22.67
C ALA A 13 -4.10 4.59 21.32
N LEU A 14 -3.45 5.14 20.29
CA LEU A 14 -3.33 4.49 18.98
C LEU A 14 -2.51 3.20 19.08
N ARG A 15 -1.35 3.20 19.73
CA ARG A 15 -0.54 1.98 19.88
C ARG A 15 -1.25 0.90 20.66
N ASP A 16 -1.98 1.26 21.72
CA ASP A 16 -2.75 0.28 22.49
C ASP A 16 -3.93 -0.28 21.68
N SER A 17 -4.68 0.59 20.98
CA SER A 17 -5.77 0.18 20.10
C SER A 17 -5.31 -0.77 19.00
N PHE A 18 -4.22 -0.46 18.29
CA PHE A 18 -3.67 -1.36 17.28
C PHE A 18 -3.04 -2.62 17.90
N GLY A 19 -2.44 -2.48 19.09
CA GLY A 19 -1.94 -3.61 19.86
C GLY A 19 -3.03 -4.62 20.25
N TYR A 20 -4.24 -4.15 20.57
CA TYR A 20 -5.41 -4.99 20.83
C TYR A 20 -5.73 -5.89 19.64
N TRP A 21 -5.79 -5.33 18.41
CA TRP A 21 -6.06 -6.11 17.20
C TRP A 21 -5.02 -7.22 16.96
N ILE A 22 -3.77 -6.98 17.33
CA ILE A 22 -2.73 -8.01 17.24
C ILE A 22 -2.92 -9.10 18.31
N ARG A 23 -3.17 -8.70 19.57
CA ARG A 23 -3.24 -9.64 20.70
C ARG A 23 -4.51 -10.46 20.72
N GLU A 24 -5.66 -9.80 20.57
CA GLU A 24 -6.97 -10.40 20.79
C GLU A 24 -7.58 -10.98 19.52
N VAL A 25 -7.38 -10.29 18.39
CA VAL A 25 -7.93 -10.72 17.09
C VAL A 25 -6.92 -11.55 16.31
N GLY A 26 -5.62 -11.33 16.53
CA GLY A 26 -4.57 -12.11 15.87
C GLY A 26 -4.31 -11.70 14.42
N VAL A 27 -4.51 -10.43 14.07
CA VAL A 27 -4.15 -9.94 12.73
C VAL A 27 -2.65 -10.07 12.46
N ASP A 28 -2.26 -10.28 11.21
CA ASP A 28 -0.86 -10.51 10.82
C ASP A 28 -0.18 -9.29 10.17
N ALA A 29 -0.98 -8.28 9.81
CA ALA A 29 -0.51 -7.07 9.15
C ALA A 29 -1.48 -5.90 9.34
N PHE A 30 -1.00 -4.68 9.08
CA PHE A 30 -1.84 -3.49 8.97
C PHE A 30 -1.62 -2.77 7.64
N ARG A 31 -2.75 -2.42 6.99
CA ARG A 31 -2.84 -1.33 6.00
C ARG A 31 -3.24 -0.06 6.74
N ILE A 32 -2.39 0.95 6.74
CA ILE A 32 -2.61 2.22 7.41
C ILE A 32 -3.14 3.21 6.39
N ASP A 33 -4.42 3.51 6.50
CA ASP A 33 -5.12 4.52 5.71
C ASP A 33 -4.46 5.89 5.83
N THR A 34 -4.45 6.68 4.75
CA THR A 34 -4.06 8.09 4.75
C THR A 34 -2.74 8.43 5.46
N ALA A 35 -1.80 7.47 5.54
CA ALA A 35 -0.50 7.61 6.22
C ALA A 35 0.30 8.82 5.72
N TYR A 36 0.12 9.19 4.45
CA TYR A 36 0.69 10.36 3.79
C TYR A 36 0.37 11.72 4.42
N HIS A 37 -0.68 11.79 5.25
CA HIS A 37 -1.10 13.00 5.97
C HIS A 37 -0.53 13.08 7.38
N VAL A 38 0.06 12.00 7.87
CA VAL A 38 0.74 11.94 9.17
C VAL A 38 2.22 12.27 8.99
N PRO A 39 2.86 12.99 9.93
CA PRO A 39 4.31 13.21 9.88
C PRO A 39 5.09 11.88 9.85
N PRO A 40 6.05 11.66 8.93
CA PRO A 40 6.75 10.37 8.83
C PRO A 40 7.40 9.88 10.14
N ALA A 41 7.92 10.80 10.94
CA ALA A 41 8.57 10.50 12.22
C ALA A 41 7.60 9.90 13.26
N TYR A 42 6.29 10.09 13.12
CA TYR A 42 5.29 9.43 13.98
C TYR A 42 5.40 7.90 13.89
N PHE A 43 5.74 7.35 12.72
CA PHE A 43 5.79 5.89 12.54
C PHE A 43 6.96 5.23 13.27
N GLU A 44 8.00 5.99 13.64
CA GLU A 44 9.09 5.52 14.52
C GLU A 44 8.52 5.20 15.92
N ASP A 45 7.67 6.08 16.45
CA ASP A 45 6.96 5.87 17.71
C ASP A 45 5.91 4.76 17.57
N PHE A 46 5.07 4.84 16.54
CA PHE A 46 3.96 3.90 16.36
C PHE A 46 4.42 2.44 16.29
N LEU A 47 5.49 2.14 15.55
CA LEU A 47 6.01 0.78 15.42
C LEU A 47 6.98 0.38 16.54
N TYR A 48 7.84 1.30 16.99
CA TYR A 48 9.03 0.94 17.76
C TYR A 48 9.13 1.56 19.16
N ALA A 49 8.12 2.32 19.62
CA ALA A 49 8.12 2.87 20.98
C ALA A 49 8.41 1.80 22.03
N THR A 50 9.29 2.13 22.98
CA THR A 50 9.72 1.24 24.08
C THR A 50 8.91 1.45 25.35
N ASP A 51 7.81 2.19 25.28
CA ASP A 51 6.88 2.43 26.39
C ASP A 51 6.37 1.09 26.95
N PRO A 52 6.61 0.77 28.23
CA PRO A 52 6.17 -0.50 28.83
C PRO A 52 4.65 -0.66 28.88
N GLN A 53 3.89 0.43 28.98
CA GLN A 53 2.44 0.42 29.11
C GLN A 53 1.74 0.41 27.74
N ALA A 54 2.34 1.06 26.75
CA ALA A 54 1.83 1.10 25.38
C ALA A 54 2.98 0.96 24.38
N PRO A 55 3.56 -0.25 24.23
CA PRO A 55 4.70 -0.48 23.35
C PRO A 55 4.32 -0.30 21.87
N GLY A 56 5.32 -0.04 21.04
CA GLY A 56 5.20 -0.03 19.58
C GLY A 56 4.59 -1.32 19.03
N ILE A 57 3.82 -1.22 17.95
CA ILE A 57 3.07 -2.37 17.43
C ILE A 57 3.97 -3.52 16.96
N ALA A 58 5.22 -3.24 16.54
CA ALA A 58 6.18 -4.27 16.18
C ALA A 58 6.61 -5.10 17.41
N HIS A 59 6.75 -4.45 18.58
CA HIS A 59 7.03 -5.15 19.84
C HIS A 59 5.83 -5.99 20.29
N VAL A 60 4.60 -5.46 20.14
CA VAL A 60 3.38 -6.22 20.43
C VAL A 60 3.31 -7.47 19.54
N ALA A 61 3.51 -7.31 18.24
CA ALA A 61 3.53 -8.41 17.28
C ALA A 61 4.59 -9.46 17.64
N GLY A 62 5.82 -9.04 17.93
CA GLY A 62 6.91 -9.93 18.33
C GLY A 62 6.58 -10.78 19.56
N ARG A 63 5.91 -10.20 20.57
CA ARG A 63 5.47 -10.92 21.78
C ARG A 63 4.39 -11.97 21.50
N THR A 64 3.65 -11.82 20.40
CA THR A 64 2.65 -12.82 19.94
C THR A 64 3.23 -13.82 18.94
N GLY A 65 4.56 -13.83 18.73
CA GLY A 65 5.23 -14.73 17.78
C GLY A 65 5.35 -14.20 16.35
N ARG A 66 4.77 -13.04 16.04
CA ARG A 66 4.84 -12.40 14.72
C ARG A 66 6.11 -11.57 14.58
N ARG A 67 7.20 -12.23 14.17
CA ARG A 67 8.53 -11.62 14.07
C ARG A 67 8.75 -10.72 12.86
N ASP A 68 7.88 -10.83 11.85
CA ASP A 68 7.95 -10.04 10.62
C ASP A 68 6.60 -9.38 10.30
N PHE A 69 6.10 -8.59 11.25
CA PHE A 69 4.79 -7.95 11.12
C PHE A 69 4.81 -6.86 10.03
N LEU A 70 3.97 -7.02 9.01
CA LEU A 70 3.88 -6.07 7.91
C LEU A 70 2.95 -4.91 8.29
N ALA A 71 3.49 -3.70 8.44
CA ALA A 71 2.71 -2.48 8.54
C ALA A 71 3.06 -1.57 7.37
N PHE A 72 2.11 -1.37 6.45
CA PHE A 72 2.31 -0.53 5.28
C PHE A 72 1.31 0.61 5.23
N GLY A 73 1.77 1.76 4.77
CA GLY A 73 0.94 2.96 4.66
C GLY A 73 0.37 3.17 3.26
N GLU A 74 -0.70 3.93 3.19
CA GLU A 74 -1.19 4.52 1.95
C GLU A 74 -0.69 5.96 1.79
N GLY A 75 -0.29 6.29 0.56
CA GLY A 75 -0.17 7.66 0.12
C GLY A 75 -0.33 7.81 -1.37
N PHE A 76 -1.32 8.60 -1.79
CA PHE A 76 -1.56 8.85 -3.21
C PHE A 76 -0.48 9.79 -3.76
N GLY A 77 0.62 9.20 -4.22
CA GLY A 77 1.75 9.91 -4.82
C GLY A 77 2.09 9.34 -6.18
N ILE A 78 1.77 10.07 -7.25
CA ILE A 78 2.08 9.71 -8.63
C ILE A 78 2.99 10.76 -9.23
N ASP A 79 4.18 10.34 -9.67
CA ASP A 79 5.11 11.21 -10.35
C ASP A 79 4.80 11.30 -11.85
N PRO A 80 4.96 12.49 -12.45
CA PRO A 80 5.10 12.59 -13.89
C PRO A 80 6.27 11.70 -14.40
N PRO A 81 6.22 11.31 -15.68
CA PRO A 81 7.33 10.66 -16.37
C PRO A 81 8.67 11.36 -16.15
N GLY A 82 9.67 10.57 -15.77
CA GLY A 82 11.03 11.03 -15.49
C GLY A 82 11.24 11.69 -14.12
N GLN A 83 10.19 11.84 -13.31
CA GLN A 83 10.29 12.47 -11.99
C GLN A 83 10.14 11.46 -10.85
N THR A 84 10.65 11.82 -9.67
CA THR A 84 10.65 10.96 -8.46
C THR A 84 10.25 11.72 -7.19
N ARG A 85 9.68 12.92 -7.29
CA ARG A 85 9.33 13.75 -6.12
C ARG A 85 8.39 13.01 -5.15
N TYR A 86 7.31 12.45 -5.65
CA TYR A 86 6.33 11.74 -4.83
C TYR A 86 6.87 10.38 -4.38
N THR A 87 7.60 9.69 -5.24
CA THR A 87 8.31 8.45 -4.93
C THR A 87 9.25 8.64 -3.74
N ARG A 88 10.11 9.67 -3.77
CA ARG A 88 11.02 10.02 -2.68
C ARG A 88 10.28 10.40 -1.40
N LYS A 89 9.13 11.07 -1.52
CA LYS A 89 8.29 11.33 -0.34
C LYS A 89 7.74 10.01 0.24
N LEU A 90 7.23 9.08 -0.57
CA LEU A 90 6.76 7.78 -0.08
C LEU A 90 7.89 6.96 0.58
N GLU A 91 9.09 6.97 0.00
CA GLU A 91 10.28 6.34 0.58
C GLU A 91 10.58 6.86 1.99
N SER A 92 10.36 8.15 2.25
CA SER A 92 10.57 8.75 3.58
C SER A 92 9.63 8.17 4.66
N TYR A 93 8.50 7.57 4.29
CA TYR A 93 7.62 6.87 5.23
C TYR A 93 8.09 5.45 5.56
N VAL A 94 8.95 4.87 4.72
CA VAL A 94 9.54 3.54 4.95
C VAL A 94 10.83 3.69 5.75
N ARG A 95 11.69 4.65 5.36
CA ARG A 95 12.99 4.85 5.98
C ARG A 95 13.38 6.33 6.01
N GLY A 96 13.85 6.79 7.17
CA GLY A 96 14.37 8.14 7.34
C GLY A 96 15.73 8.35 6.65
N GLU A 97 16.09 9.61 6.41
CA GLU A 97 17.43 9.97 5.89
C GLU A 97 18.55 9.60 6.88
N ASP A 98 18.22 9.56 8.17
CA ASP A 98 19.04 9.03 9.26
C ASP A 98 19.17 7.49 9.27
N GLY A 99 18.50 6.81 8.34
CA GLY A 99 18.49 5.37 8.20
C GLY A 99 17.58 4.63 9.17
N ARG A 100 16.79 5.32 10.00
CA ARG A 100 15.84 4.65 10.90
C ARG A 100 14.65 4.12 10.13
N GLN A 101 14.24 2.90 10.48
CA GLN A 101 13.03 2.28 9.93
C GLN A 101 11.79 3.01 10.47
N ARG A 102 10.79 3.17 9.61
CA ARG A 102 9.48 3.75 9.93
C ARG A 102 8.40 2.70 9.69
N LEU A 103 7.85 2.62 8.48
CA LEU A 103 6.91 1.57 8.07
C LEU A 103 7.63 0.42 7.37
N SER A 104 7.00 -0.75 7.29
CA SER A 104 7.52 -1.89 6.52
C SER A 104 7.46 -1.64 5.00
N GLY A 105 6.57 -0.75 4.55
CA GLY A 105 6.39 -0.37 3.15
C GLY A 105 5.32 0.70 2.97
N MET A 106 5.13 1.14 1.74
CA MET A 106 4.00 1.97 1.31
C MET A 106 3.32 1.30 0.11
N LEU A 107 2.02 1.53 -0.08
CA LEU A 107 1.34 1.15 -1.33
C LEU A 107 2.13 1.68 -2.53
N ASN A 108 2.40 0.79 -3.50
CA ASN A 108 3.32 1.08 -4.60
C ASN A 108 2.65 1.88 -5.74
N PHE A 109 2.17 3.07 -5.41
CA PHE A 109 1.64 4.03 -6.39
C PHE A 109 2.62 4.39 -7.51
N PRO A 110 3.95 4.49 -7.28
CA PRO A 110 4.92 4.71 -8.36
C PRO A 110 4.90 3.60 -9.43
N LEU A 111 4.85 2.33 -9.01
CA LEU A 111 4.72 1.22 -9.95
C LEU A 111 3.35 1.21 -10.64
N TYR A 112 2.26 1.42 -9.89
CA TYR A 112 0.92 1.56 -10.46
C TYR A 112 0.87 2.61 -11.58
N ALA A 113 1.48 3.78 -11.35
CA ALA A 113 1.56 4.83 -12.36
C ALA A 113 2.33 4.39 -13.62
N GLY A 114 3.46 3.68 -13.46
CA GLY A 114 4.21 3.11 -14.58
C GLY A 114 3.42 2.08 -15.39
N LEU A 115 2.66 1.21 -14.70
CA LEU A 115 1.78 0.23 -15.34
C LEU A 115 0.66 0.91 -16.14
N VAL A 116 0.03 1.95 -15.57
CA VAL A 116 -0.99 2.75 -16.26
C VAL A 116 -0.38 3.46 -17.48
N ASP A 117 0.74 4.15 -17.30
CA ASP A 117 1.37 4.92 -18.38
C ASP A 117 1.76 4.03 -19.57
N VAL A 118 2.33 2.85 -19.33
CA VAL A 118 2.76 1.96 -20.42
C VAL A 118 1.58 1.17 -20.98
N PHE A 119 0.88 0.39 -20.16
CA PHE A 119 -0.10 -0.57 -20.68
C PHE A 119 -1.46 0.04 -20.98
N ALA A 120 -1.91 1.04 -20.22
CA ALA A 120 -3.21 1.68 -20.47
C ALA A 120 -3.11 2.89 -21.41
N ARG A 121 -2.02 3.67 -21.33
CA ARG A 121 -1.86 4.91 -22.11
C ARG A 121 -0.89 4.80 -23.29
N GLY A 122 -0.25 3.65 -23.48
CA GLY A 122 0.64 3.41 -24.62
C GLY A 122 1.93 4.24 -24.61
N ARG A 123 2.39 4.70 -23.44
CA ARG A 123 3.71 5.34 -23.33
C ARG A 123 4.83 4.32 -23.56
N ALA A 124 6.03 4.84 -23.82
CA ALA A 124 7.21 4.01 -24.06
C ALA A 124 7.49 3.07 -22.87
N PRO A 125 7.85 1.79 -23.10
CA PRO A 125 8.21 0.85 -22.03
C PRO A 125 9.34 1.34 -21.10
N ALA A 126 10.16 2.27 -21.59
CA ALA A 126 11.19 2.96 -20.80
C ALA A 126 10.64 3.64 -19.52
N GLU A 127 9.36 4.01 -19.50
CA GLU A 127 8.72 4.58 -18.30
C GLU A 127 8.56 3.54 -17.19
N LEU A 128 8.06 2.34 -17.52
CA LEU A 128 7.97 1.23 -16.56
C LEU A 128 9.37 0.74 -16.16
N GLN A 129 10.30 0.66 -17.12
CA GLN A 129 11.71 0.35 -16.82
C GLN A 129 12.28 1.31 -15.77
N ARG A 130 12.01 2.61 -15.89
CA ARG A 130 12.49 3.61 -14.93
C ARG A 130 11.90 3.39 -13.54
N ARG A 131 10.60 3.08 -13.43
CA ARG A 131 9.98 2.75 -12.13
C ARG A 131 10.60 1.52 -11.48
N VAL A 132 10.93 0.49 -12.26
CA VAL A 132 11.66 -0.68 -11.75
C VAL A 132 13.07 -0.32 -11.32
N GLN A 133 13.78 0.53 -12.07
CA GLN A 133 15.10 1.03 -11.70
C GLN A 133 15.05 1.89 -10.42
N ASP A 134 14.01 2.70 -10.23
CA ASP A 134 13.80 3.47 -9.01
C ASP A 134 13.64 2.55 -7.79
N MET A 135 12.88 1.45 -7.94
CA MET A 135 12.73 0.42 -6.90
C MET A 135 14.07 -0.27 -6.56
N VAL A 136 14.88 -0.62 -7.57
CA VAL A 136 16.22 -1.18 -7.35
C VAL A 136 17.14 -0.17 -6.65
N ALA A 137 17.08 1.10 -7.02
CA ALA A 137 17.84 2.14 -6.35
C ALA A 137 17.38 2.35 -4.89
N ALA A 138 16.08 2.18 -4.60
CA ALA A 138 15.53 2.24 -3.25
C ALA A 138 16.02 1.07 -2.37
N ASP A 139 16.16 -0.13 -2.95
CA ASP A 139 16.73 -1.30 -2.27
C ASP A 139 18.16 -1.03 -1.78
N ALA A 140 18.99 -0.40 -2.61
CA ALA A 140 20.34 0.03 -2.23
C ALA A 140 20.35 1.04 -1.06
N ARG A 141 19.22 1.69 -0.75
CA ARG A 141 19.03 2.57 0.41
C ARG A 141 18.35 1.89 1.59
N GLY A 142 18.12 0.58 1.53
CA GLY A 142 17.48 -0.22 2.57
C GLY A 142 15.95 -0.23 2.52
N ILE A 143 15.34 0.06 1.37
CA ILE A 143 13.90 -0.06 1.15
C ILE A 143 13.65 -1.29 0.29
N ASP A 144 13.32 -2.41 0.93
CA ASP A 144 13.13 -3.69 0.25
C ASP A 144 11.90 -3.66 -0.69
N PRO A 145 12.07 -3.72 -2.01
CA PRO A 145 10.97 -3.64 -2.96
C PRO A 145 10.02 -4.83 -2.84
N ARG A 146 10.47 -5.96 -2.28
CA ARG A 146 9.64 -7.16 -2.08
C ARG A 146 8.61 -6.97 -0.97
N ARG A 147 8.74 -5.94 -0.13
CA ARG A 147 7.78 -5.59 0.94
C ARG A 147 6.72 -4.59 0.50
N LEU A 148 6.86 -4.00 -0.69
CA LEU A 148 5.91 -3.01 -1.19
C LEU A 148 4.66 -3.71 -1.73
N PRO A 149 3.45 -3.41 -1.22
CA PRO A 149 2.23 -3.93 -1.80
C PRO A 149 1.95 -3.21 -3.12
N SER A 150 2.02 -3.98 -4.20
CA SER A 150 1.80 -3.53 -5.57
C SER A 150 0.39 -3.90 -6.00
N PHE A 151 -0.26 -3.07 -6.80
CA PHE A 151 -1.63 -3.28 -7.24
C PHE A 151 -1.83 -2.67 -8.63
N ILE A 152 -2.84 -3.13 -9.34
CA ILE A 152 -3.29 -2.49 -10.58
C ILE A 152 -4.53 -1.65 -10.36
N ASP A 153 -5.39 -2.02 -9.42
CA ASP A 153 -6.54 -1.22 -8.99
C ASP A 153 -6.84 -1.46 -7.51
N ASN A 154 -7.67 -0.57 -6.95
CA ASN A 154 -8.17 -0.63 -5.58
C ASN A 154 -9.54 0.08 -5.52
N HIS A 155 -9.98 0.42 -4.32
CA HIS A 155 -11.29 1.04 -4.11
C HIS A 155 -11.36 2.55 -4.43
N ASP A 156 -10.22 3.21 -4.63
CA ASP A 156 -10.09 4.66 -4.83
C ASP A 156 -9.68 5.04 -6.26
N VAL A 157 -9.37 4.05 -7.12
CA VAL A 157 -9.01 4.27 -8.52
C VAL A 157 -9.97 3.57 -9.47
N ASP A 158 -9.94 3.95 -10.75
CA ASP A 158 -10.76 3.33 -11.79
C ASP A 158 -10.42 1.84 -11.97
N ARG A 159 -11.46 1.04 -12.25
CA ARG A 159 -11.31 -0.38 -12.61
C ARG A 159 -10.52 -0.48 -13.91
N TRP A 160 -9.49 -1.32 -13.92
CA TRP A 160 -8.60 -1.47 -15.08
C TRP A 160 -9.35 -1.80 -16.37
N LEU A 161 -10.24 -2.78 -16.30
CA LEU A 161 -10.99 -3.25 -17.47
C LEU A 161 -11.86 -2.15 -18.09
N ALA A 162 -12.39 -1.23 -17.27
CA ALA A 162 -13.20 -0.12 -17.74
C ALA A 162 -12.38 0.94 -18.49
N VAL A 163 -11.11 1.12 -18.11
CA VAL A 163 -10.25 2.18 -18.65
C VAL A 163 -9.49 1.73 -19.89
N SER A 164 -8.96 0.51 -19.91
CA SER A 164 -7.97 0.07 -20.91
C SER A 164 -8.29 -1.23 -21.62
N GLY A 165 -9.35 -1.92 -21.21
CA GLY A 165 -9.77 -3.19 -21.81
C GLY A 165 -8.92 -4.40 -21.39
N GLU A 166 -9.38 -5.58 -21.80
CA GLU A 166 -8.85 -6.86 -21.33
C GLU A 166 -7.37 -7.13 -21.69
N PRO A 167 -6.88 -6.84 -22.92
CA PRO A 167 -5.49 -7.11 -23.27
C PRO A 167 -4.50 -6.33 -22.40
N ALA A 168 -4.78 -5.05 -22.15
CA ALA A 168 -3.95 -4.20 -21.32
C ALA A 168 -3.98 -4.66 -19.85
N MET A 169 -5.17 -5.00 -19.33
CA MET A 169 -5.32 -5.56 -17.99
C MET A 169 -4.52 -6.84 -17.80
N LYS A 170 -4.52 -7.75 -18.78
CA LYS A 170 -3.72 -8.99 -18.73
C LYS A 170 -2.22 -8.71 -18.67
N GLN A 171 -1.72 -7.73 -19.42
CA GLN A 171 -0.31 -7.32 -19.35
C GLN A 171 0.04 -6.71 -17.98
N ALA A 172 -0.83 -5.87 -17.43
CA ALA A 172 -0.65 -5.29 -16.10
C ALA A 172 -0.68 -6.36 -14.99
N LEU A 173 -1.59 -7.34 -15.07
CA LEU A 173 -1.63 -8.48 -14.15
C LEU A 173 -0.37 -9.36 -14.27
N LEU A 174 0.12 -9.62 -15.48
CA LEU A 174 1.37 -10.35 -15.68
C LEU A 174 2.54 -9.62 -15.02
N ALA A 175 2.66 -8.32 -15.23
CA ALA A 175 3.68 -7.50 -14.59
C ALA A 175 3.54 -7.50 -13.06
N LEU A 176 2.32 -7.33 -12.54
CA LEU A 176 2.04 -7.39 -11.10
C LEU A 176 2.51 -8.70 -10.46
N MET A 177 2.29 -9.82 -11.13
CA MET A 177 2.61 -11.16 -10.63
C MET A 177 4.08 -11.58 -10.83
N THR A 178 4.88 -10.77 -11.54
CA THR A 178 6.27 -11.12 -11.89
C THR A 178 7.30 -10.10 -11.39
N LEU A 179 6.92 -8.85 -11.18
CA LEU A 179 7.79 -7.82 -10.61
C LEU A 179 7.90 -7.98 -9.07
N PRO A 180 9.01 -7.52 -8.45
CA PRO A 180 9.17 -7.54 -7.00
C PRO A 180 8.05 -6.78 -6.28
N GLY A 181 7.55 -7.37 -5.20
CA GLY A 181 6.52 -6.78 -4.35
C GLY A 181 5.52 -7.83 -3.86
N ILE A 182 4.57 -7.37 -3.05
CA ILE A 182 3.43 -8.18 -2.61
C ILE A 182 2.26 -7.88 -3.57
N PRO A 183 1.85 -8.79 -4.46
CA PRO A 183 0.75 -8.53 -5.37
C PRO A 183 -0.58 -8.44 -4.60
N VAL A 184 -1.27 -7.32 -4.75
CA VAL A 184 -2.59 -7.04 -4.19
C VAL A 184 -3.60 -6.97 -5.33
N LEU A 185 -4.56 -7.90 -5.30
CA LEU A 185 -5.67 -7.95 -6.24
C LEU A 185 -6.93 -7.37 -5.59
N TYR A 186 -7.57 -6.42 -6.26
CA TYR A 186 -8.86 -5.91 -5.81
C TYR A 186 -10.00 -6.83 -6.27
N TYR A 187 -10.86 -7.24 -5.34
CA TYR A 187 -11.94 -8.18 -5.63
C TYR A 187 -12.80 -7.70 -6.81
N GLY A 188 -13.19 -8.63 -7.67
CA GLY A 188 -13.94 -8.35 -8.89
C GLY A 188 -13.08 -8.10 -10.12
N THR A 189 -11.79 -7.78 -9.97
CA THR A 189 -10.87 -7.67 -11.11
C THR A 189 -10.70 -9.02 -11.81
N GLU A 190 -10.68 -10.11 -11.05
CA GLU A 190 -10.68 -11.50 -11.55
C GLU A 190 -11.98 -11.90 -12.27
N GLN A 191 -13.08 -11.19 -12.01
CA GLN A 191 -14.38 -11.41 -12.63
C GLN A 191 -14.65 -10.46 -13.80
N GLY A 192 -13.74 -9.52 -14.06
CA GLY A 192 -13.94 -8.47 -15.06
C GLY A 192 -15.01 -7.46 -14.68
N LEU A 193 -15.12 -7.10 -13.39
CA LEU A 193 -16.00 -6.00 -12.98
C LEU A 193 -15.43 -4.67 -13.48
N VAL A 194 -16.29 -3.87 -14.11
CA VAL A 194 -15.95 -2.54 -14.67
C VAL A 194 -16.41 -1.38 -13.79
N GLU A 195 -17.18 -1.67 -12.75
CA GLU A 195 -17.81 -0.69 -11.88
C GLU A 195 -17.01 -0.44 -10.58
N GLN A 196 -16.95 0.82 -10.15
CA GLN A 196 -16.35 1.22 -8.87
C GLN A 196 -17.29 0.94 -7.69
N ARG A 197 -16.73 0.90 -6.48
CA ARG A 197 -17.50 0.63 -5.24
C ARG A 197 -18.67 1.59 -5.04
N ALA A 198 -18.53 2.87 -5.42
CA ALA A 198 -19.63 3.84 -5.31
C ALA A 198 -20.83 3.48 -6.21
N SER A 199 -20.62 2.87 -7.38
CA SER A 199 -21.72 2.48 -8.28
C SER A 199 -22.40 1.18 -7.83
N MET A 200 -21.68 0.27 -7.15
CA MET A 200 -22.26 -0.96 -6.59
C MET A 200 -23.28 -0.72 -5.47
N PHE A 201 -23.25 0.42 -4.78
CA PHE A 201 -24.28 0.79 -3.80
C PHE A 201 -25.40 1.64 -4.39
N ALA A 202 -25.17 2.29 -5.54
CA ALA A 202 -26.19 3.05 -6.26
C ALA A 202 -27.22 2.14 -6.96
N ARG A 203 -26.84 0.89 -7.26
CA ARG A 203 -27.72 -0.12 -7.84
C ARG A 203 -27.69 -1.34 -6.94
N HIS A 204 -28.85 -1.82 -6.49
CA HIS A 204 -29.01 -2.98 -5.60
C HIS A 204 -28.56 -4.30 -6.26
N HIS A 205 -27.27 -4.44 -6.59
CA HIS A 205 -26.68 -5.67 -7.06
C HIS A 205 -26.27 -6.53 -5.86
N PHE A 206 -27.26 -7.12 -5.20
CA PHE A 206 -27.03 -8.34 -4.44
C PHE A 206 -26.65 -9.46 -5.42
N PHE A 207 -25.56 -10.17 -5.12
CA PHE A 207 -25.12 -11.35 -5.86
C PHE A 207 -26.27 -12.36 -6.01
N VAL A 208 -26.85 -12.44 -7.21
CA VAL A 208 -27.66 -13.60 -7.61
C VAL A 208 -26.73 -14.53 -8.39
N THR A 209 -26.28 -15.59 -7.74
CA THR A 209 -25.66 -16.73 -8.41
C THR A 209 -26.68 -17.35 -9.38
N ARG A 210 -26.56 -17.05 -10.67
CA ARG A 210 -27.23 -17.83 -11.71
C ARG A 210 -26.60 -19.23 -11.75
N ARG A 211 -27.21 -20.19 -11.04
CA ARG A 211 -27.02 -21.61 -11.35
C ARG A 211 -27.47 -21.83 -12.80
N ARG A 212 -26.53 -22.19 -13.67
CA ARG A 212 -26.84 -22.75 -14.99
C ARG A 212 -27.58 -24.07 -14.77
N ARG A 213 -28.76 -24.21 -15.38
CA ARG A 213 -29.37 -25.50 -15.69
C ARG A 213 -28.79 -25.98 -17.01
#